data_AF-A0A1Y1MJY9-F1
#
_entry.id   AF-A0A1Y1MJY9-F1
#
_cell.length_a   1.000
_cell.length_b   1.000
_cell.length_c   1.000
_cell.angle_alpha   90.00
_cell.angle_beta   90.00
_cell.angle_gamma   90.00
#
_symmetry.space_group_name_H-M   'P 1'
#
loop_
_entity.id
_entity.type
_entity.pdbx_description
1 polymer ?
#
loop_
_entity_poly.entity_id
_entity_poly.type
_entity_poly.pdbx_seq_one_letter_code
_entity_poly.pdbx_strand_id
1 'polypeptide(L)'
;MKILNIELWKLYLSYVKETKASLPTYKEKMAQAYDFALEKIGMDIHSYSIWNDYVNFLKGVEAVGSYAENQKISAVRKVYQRGVINPMIGMETFWKDYIAFEQAINPIIAEKMSIERSRDYMNARRVSKELEVQIRGINRNAPSVPPSGGNDEQKQVELWQKYIAWEKSNPLRTEDTALLTRRVVFALEQCLLCLGHHADIWYQAAQFLEYSCKVLQEKGDVNASKLFSEEAANMFERATSTLLTKNMLLYFAYADYEEGRVKYDRVHQIYQRYLDIQDVDPTLAYVQYMKFSRRAEGIKSARNVFKRAREDPRSKYHVFVCAALMEYYCSKDKNIAFRIFELGLKKFSGNPDYVSCYIDYLSHLNEDNNTRVLFERVLSSGSLENAKSVDIWNRFLEFESNIGDLQSIVKVERRRAEVLNKIKEFEGRETAQLVDRYRFLDLYPCTGPELKSIGYTDVITITGAGRNHILQQFINSDVDSGTPKPDVAQMIPYKP
;
A
#
# COMPACT_ATOMS: atom_id res chain seq x y z
N MET A 1 -3.93 -14.05 12.13
CA MET A 1 -2.61 -14.09 11.46
C MET A 1 -2.21 -15.56 11.33
N LYS A 2 -1.82 -16.06 10.15
CA LYS A 2 -1.26 -17.42 10.04
C LYS A 2 0.16 -17.38 10.62
N ILE A 3 0.43 -18.10 11.69
CA ILE A 3 1.77 -18.14 12.30
C ILE A 3 2.51 -19.37 11.76
N LEU A 4 3.33 -19.15 10.74
CA LEU A 4 4.15 -20.20 10.11
C LEU A 4 5.57 -20.20 10.66
N ASN A 5 5.72 -20.21 11.99
CA ASN A 5 7.04 -20.29 12.62
C ASN A 5 7.45 -21.75 12.86
N ILE A 6 8.62 -22.16 12.37
CA ILE A 6 9.07 -23.56 12.42
C ILE A 6 9.13 -24.13 13.85
N GLU A 7 9.57 -23.35 14.83
CA GLU A 7 9.68 -23.81 16.22
C GLU A 7 8.30 -24.00 16.86
N LEU A 8 7.32 -23.16 16.52
CA LEU A 8 5.95 -23.34 16.97
C LEU A 8 5.33 -24.65 16.44
N TRP A 9 5.60 -25.00 15.18
CA TRP A 9 5.10 -26.25 14.60
C TRP A 9 5.78 -27.50 15.19
N LYS A 10 7.08 -27.42 15.52
CA LYS A 10 7.76 -28.49 16.28
C LYS A 10 7.17 -28.65 17.69
N LEU A 11 6.87 -27.55 18.36
CA LEU A 11 6.20 -27.57 19.66
C LEU A 11 4.80 -28.19 19.56
N TYR A 12 4.02 -27.83 18.54
CA TYR A 12 2.71 -28.44 18.27
C TYR A 12 2.82 -29.97 18.11
N LEU A 13 3.76 -30.46 17.31
CA LEU A 13 3.97 -31.89 17.11
C LEU A 13 4.41 -32.59 18.41
N SER A 14 5.27 -31.95 19.20
CA SER A 14 5.71 -32.47 20.50
C SER A 14 4.54 -32.58 21.48
N TYR A 15 3.68 -31.55 21.53
CA TYR A 15 2.47 -31.55 22.34
C TYR A 15 1.48 -32.65 21.93
N VAL A 16 1.25 -32.85 20.62
CA VAL A 16 0.39 -33.94 20.13
C VAL A 16 0.98 -35.30 20.51
N LYS A 17 2.30 -35.46 20.35
CA LYS A 17 3.03 -36.68 20.71
C LYS A 17 2.84 -37.02 22.19
N GLU A 18 3.03 -36.07 23.09
CA GLU A 18 2.90 -36.29 24.54
C GLU A 18 1.45 -36.51 24.98
N THR A 19 0.54 -35.63 24.55
CA THR A 19 -0.85 -35.65 25.05
C THR A 19 -1.72 -36.75 24.46
N LYS A 20 -1.38 -37.25 23.27
CA LYS A 20 -2.17 -38.28 22.58
C LYS A 20 -1.54 -39.66 22.66
N ALA A 21 -0.34 -39.82 23.23
CA ALA A 21 0.40 -41.09 23.30
C ALA A 21 -0.42 -42.24 23.91
N SER A 22 -1.26 -41.95 24.91
CA SER A 22 -2.06 -42.97 25.61
C SER A 22 -3.34 -43.37 24.87
N LEU A 23 -3.70 -42.69 23.79
CA LEU A 23 -4.94 -42.95 23.06
C LEU A 23 -4.79 -44.16 22.14
N PRO A 24 -5.81 -45.04 22.03
CA PRO A 24 -5.82 -46.13 21.04
C PRO A 24 -5.71 -45.61 19.59
N THR A 25 -6.22 -44.40 19.34
CA THR A 25 -6.18 -43.71 18.02
C THR A 25 -4.92 -42.85 17.84
N TYR A 26 -3.91 -42.97 18.71
CA TYR A 26 -2.67 -42.18 18.65
C TYR A 26 -2.01 -42.23 17.28
N LYS A 27 -1.86 -43.44 16.72
CA LYS A 27 -1.14 -43.65 15.45
C LYS A 27 -1.76 -42.84 14.30
N GLU A 28 -3.09 -42.88 14.20
CA GLU A 28 -3.84 -42.15 13.18
C GLU A 28 -3.76 -40.63 13.39
N LYS A 29 -4.00 -40.17 14.63
CA LYS A 29 -3.96 -38.74 14.97
C LYS A 29 -2.56 -38.14 14.77
N MET A 30 -1.51 -38.89 15.10
CA MET A 30 -0.13 -38.43 14.93
C MET A 30 0.25 -38.36 13.46
N ALA A 31 -0.14 -39.34 12.64
CA ALA A 31 0.06 -39.28 11.18
C ALA A 31 -0.65 -38.07 10.56
N GLN A 32 -1.91 -37.84 10.95
CA GLN A 32 -2.67 -36.65 10.52
C GLN A 32 -1.98 -35.34 10.94
N ALA A 33 -1.43 -35.28 12.15
CA ALA A 33 -0.70 -34.10 12.63
C ALA A 33 0.58 -33.83 11.82
N TYR A 34 1.34 -34.87 11.48
CA TYR A 34 2.52 -34.74 10.61
C TYR A 34 2.14 -34.33 9.19
N ASP A 35 1.12 -34.95 8.59
CA ASP A 35 0.66 -34.59 7.24
C ASP A 35 0.20 -33.12 7.20
N PHE A 36 -0.54 -32.67 8.22
CA PHE A 36 -0.97 -31.30 8.38
C PHE A 36 0.21 -30.32 8.53
N ALA A 37 1.19 -30.66 9.37
CA ALA A 37 2.39 -29.84 9.54
C ALA A 37 3.19 -29.74 8.22
N LEU A 38 3.40 -30.85 7.52
CA LEU A 38 4.12 -30.85 6.25
C LEU A 38 3.37 -30.13 5.12
N GLU A 39 2.05 -30.05 5.18
CA GLU A 39 1.27 -29.22 4.26
C GLU A 39 1.48 -27.72 4.50
N LYS A 40 1.63 -27.27 5.75
CA LYS A 40 1.73 -25.84 6.10
C LYS A 40 3.17 -25.32 6.20
N ILE A 41 4.05 -26.05 6.88
CA ILE A 41 5.44 -25.63 7.16
C ILE A 41 6.49 -26.53 6.49
N GLY A 42 6.07 -27.55 5.75
CA GLY A 42 7.01 -28.48 5.09
C GLY A 42 7.91 -27.83 4.04
N MET A 43 7.53 -26.65 3.51
CA MET A 43 8.36 -25.87 2.57
C MET A 43 9.47 -25.05 3.26
N ASP A 44 9.51 -25.02 4.59
CA ASP A 44 10.54 -24.30 5.33
C ASP A 44 11.93 -24.92 5.10
N ILE A 45 12.95 -24.08 4.99
CA ILE A 45 14.34 -24.53 4.83
C ILE A 45 14.81 -25.38 6.02
N HIS A 46 14.29 -25.16 7.23
CA HIS A 46 14.63 -25.90 8.46
C HIS A 46 13.64 -27.04 8.78
N SER A 47 12.77 -27.42 7.82
CA SER A 47 11.74 -28.45 8.02
C SER A 47 12.25 -29.90 8.10
N TYR A 48 13.54 -30.16 7.80
CA TYR A 48 14.12 -31.51 7.75
C TYR A 48 13.80 -32.38 8.98
N SER A 49 13.89 -31.81 10.18
CA SER A 49 13.54 -32.52 11.42
C SER A 49 12.12 -33.09 11.41
N ILE A 50 11.13 -32.33 10.92
CA ILE A 50 9.72 -32.77 10.84
C ILE A 50 9.58 -33.93 9.85
N TRP A 51 10.27 -33.86 8.71
CA TRP A 51 10.29 -34.94 7.72
C TRP A 51 10.90 -36.22 8.30
N ASN A 52 12.07 -36.10 8.94
CA ASN A 52 12.78 -37.22 9.54
C ASN A 52 11.97 -37.86 10.68
N ASP A 53 11.38 -37.05 11.56
CA ASP A 53 10.55 -37.54 12.66
C ASP A 53 9.31 -38.27 12.16
N TYR A 54 8.66 -37.78 11.10
CA TYR A 54 7.51 -38.46 10.51
C TYR A 54 7.90 -39.81 9.90
N VAL A 55 9.01 -39.86 9.17
CA VAL A 55 9.55 -41.11 8.62
C VAL A 55 9.86 -42.12 9.73
N ASN A 56 10.52 -41.68 10.81
CA ASN A 56 10.87 -42.54 11.94
C ASN A 56 9.62 -43.02 12.68
N PHE A 57 8.62 -42.16 12.82
CA PHE A 57 7.32 -42.53 13.37
C PHE A 57 6.65 -43.63 12.52
N LEU A 58 6.58 -43.47 11.19
CA LEU A 58 6.00 -44.47 10.30
C LEU A 58 6.78 -45.80 10.30
N LYS A 59 8.13 -45.74 10.39
CA LYS A 59 8.98 -46.93 10.57
C LYS A 59 8.75 -47.61 11.91
N GLY A 60 8.38 -46.88 12.96
CA GLY A 60 8.07 -47.41 14.29
C GLY A 60 6.67 -48.04 14.42
N VAL A 61 5.77 -47.85 13.45
CA VAL A 61 4.44 -48.47 13.47
C VAL A 61 4.57 -49.98 13.31
N GLU A 62 4.11 -50.74 14.30
CA GLU A 62 3.96 -52.20 14.21
C GLU A 62 3.00 -52.58 13.08
N ALA A 63 3.44 -53.48 12.22
CA ALA A 63 2.68 -54.04 11.12
C ALA A 63 2.84 -55.56 11.16
N VAL A 64 1.73 -56.30 11.24
CA VAL A 64 1.75 -57.77 11.31
C VAL A 64 1.18 -58.33 10.01
N GLY A 65 1.96 -59.17 9.34
CA GLY A 65 1.59 -59.80 8.08
C GLY A 65 1.96 -58.96 6.85
N SER A 66 2.11 -59.64 5.72
CA SER A 66 2.70 -59.08 4.50
C SER A 66 1.91 -57.91 3.91
N TYR A 67 0.58 -57.87 4.08
CA TYR A 67 -0.24 -56.74 3.59
C TYR A 67 0.03 -55.46 4.39
N ALA A 68 0.04 -55.55 5.71
CA ALA A 68 0.28 -54.40 6.59
C ALA A 68 1.72 -53.86 6.44
N GLU A 69 2.71 -54.75 6.28
CA GLU A 69 4.09 -54.36 6.01
C GLU A 69 4.24 -53.61 4.68
N ASN A 70 3.56 -54.07 3.61
CA ASN A 70 3.56 -53.36 2.32
C ASN A 70 2.88 -51.99 2.39
N GLN A 71 1.82 -51.85 3.20
CA GLN A 71 1.17 -50.56 3.43
C GLN A 71 2.11 -49.58 4.16
N LYS A 72 2.82 -50.06 5.17
CA LYS A 72 3.86 -49.31 5.89
C LYS A 72 4.99 -48.85 4.96
N ILE A 73 5.51 -49.78 4.13
CA ILE A 73 6.52 -49.46 3.11
C ILE A 73 6.02 -48.36 2.17
N SER A 74 4.80 -48.48 1.66
CA SER A 74 4.20 -47.50 0.76
C SER A 74 4.02 -46.13 1.42
N ALA A 75 3.60 -46.07 2.68
CA ALA A 75 3.46 -44.84 3.44
C ALA A 75 4.82 -44.15 3.66
N VAL A 76 5.84 -44.89 4.11
CA VAL A 76 7.20 -44.35 4.31
C VAL A 76 7.78 -43.84 2.98
N ARG A 77 7.63 -44.63 1.90
CA ARG A 77 8.08 -44.24 0.55
C ARG A 77 7.44 -42.93 0.09
N LYS A 78 6.13 -42.76 0.30
CA LYS A 78 5.40 -41.55 -0.07
C LYS A 78 6.00 -40.30 0.60
N VAL A 79 6.36 -40.39 1.89
CA VAL A 79 6.96 -39.27 2.62
C VAL A 79 8.36 -38.96 2.11
N TYR A 80 9.21 -39.98 1.90
CA TYR A 80 10.54 -39.77 1.31
C TYR A 80 10.45 -39.11 -0.07
N GLN A 81 9.65 -39.67 -0.97
CA GLN A 81 9.52 -39.14 -2.33
C GLN A 81 8.99 -37.71 -2.37
N ARG A 82 8.12 -37.33 -1.42
CA ARG A 82 7.66 -35.94 -1.27
C ARG A 82 8.73 -35.02 -0.68
N GLY A 83 9.57 -35.51 0.24
CA GLY A 83 10.62 -34.72 0.88
C GLY A 83 11.85 -34.50 0.01
N VAL A 84 12.26 -35.48 -0.81
CA VAL A 84 13.48 -35.39 -1.65
C VAL A 84 13.36 -34.39 -2.80
N ILE A 85 12.14 -33.93 -3.10
CA ILE A 85 11.88 -32.87 -4.09
C ILE A 85 11.72 -31.48 -3.45
N ASN A 86 11.70 -31.40 -2.11
CA ASN A 86 11.50 -30.16 -1.38
C ASN A 86 12.86 -29.56 -0.95
N PRO A 87 13.22 -28.34 -1.40
CA PRO A 87 14.46 -27.70 -1.01
C PRO A 87 14.53 -27.41 0.50
N MET A 88 15.41 -28.12 1.21
CA MET A 88 15.64 -27.94 2.66
C MET A 88 17.12 -28.20 3.05
N ILE A 89 17.53 -27.73 4.22
CA ILE A 89 18.83 -28.07 4.81
C ILE A 89 18.80 -29.53 5.25
N GLY A 90 19.87 -30.30 4.97
CA GLY A 90 19.93 -31.72 5.31
C GLY A 90 19.38 -32.68 4.24
N MET A 91 19.12 -32.19 3.02
CA MET A 91 18.67 -33.03 1.90
C MET A 91 19.62 -34.19 1.57
N GLU A 92 20.93 -34.02 1.74
CA GLU A 92 21.92 -35.07 1.44
C GLU A 92 21.75 -36.28 2.37
N THR A 93 21.57 -36.01 3.67
CA THR A 93 21.27 -37.04 4.66
C THR A 93 19.93 -37.71 4.35
N PHE A 94 18.89 -36.91 4.08
CA PHE A 94 17.56 -37.44 3.77
C PHE A 94 17.55 -38.35 2.53
N TRP A 95 18.32 -38.01 1.50
CA TRP A 95 18.48 -38.82 0.29
C TRP A 95 19.25 -40.10 0.55
N LYS A 96 20.33 -40.03 1.35
CA LYS A 96 21.09 -41.22 1.77
C LYS A 96 20.20 -42.20 2.53
N ASP A 97 19.37 -41.71 3.45
CA ASP A 97 18.44 -42.52 4.23
C ASP A 97 17.34 -43.14 3.35
N TYR A 98 16.90 -42.43 2.32
CA TYR A 98 15.96 -42.97 1.31
C TYR A 98 16.57 -44.13 0.51
N ILE A 99 17.81 -43.98 0.02
CA ILE A 99 18.50 -45.05 -0.72
C ILE A 99 18.68 -46.27 0.20
N ALA A 100 19.15 -46.08 1.43
CA ALA A 100 19.31 -47.16 2.39
C ALA A 100 17.98 -47.88 2.69
N PHE A 101 16.88 -47.13 2.76
CA PHE A 101 15.54 -47.68 2.93
C PHE A 101 15.08 -48.53 1.73
N GLU A 102 15.25 -48.05 0.49
CA GLU A 102 14.87 -48.84 -0.69
C GLU A 102 15.75 -50.08 -0.85
N GLN A 103 17.06 -49.97 -0.59
CA GLN A 103 17.99 -51.10 -0.60
C GLN A 103 17.61 -52.16 0.44
N ALA A 104 17.18 -51.76 1.64
CA ALA A 104 16.76 -52.68 2.69
C ALA A 104 15.47 -53.44 2.34
N ILE A 105 14.58 -52.85 1.55
CA ILE A 105 13.32 -53.49 1.13
C ILE A 105 13.55 -54.45 -0.05
N ASN A 106 14.15 -53.95 -1.13
CA ASN A 106 14.40 -54.75 -2.32
C ASN A 106 15.59 -54.18 -3.13
N PRO A 107 16.78 -54.79 -3.01
CA PRO A 107 17.98 -54.34 -3.73
C PRO A 107 17.81 -54.29 -5.26
N ILE A 108 16.97 -55.16 -5.84
CA ILE A 108 16.78 -55.27 -7.30
C ILE A 108 16.02 -54.05 -7.84
N ILE A 109 15.00 -53.58 -7.11
CA ILE A 109 14.17 -52.44 -7.55
C ILE A 109 14.73 -51.11 -7.03
N ALA A 110 15.52 -51.14 -5.95
CA ALA A 110 16.09 -49.95 -5.31
C ALA A 110 16.87 -49.04 -6.28
N GLU A 111 17.66 -49.64 -7.18
CA GLU A 111 18.43 -48.89 -8.18
C GLU A 111 17.50 -48.12 -9.13
N LYS A 112 16.47 -48.80 -9.67
CA LYS A 112 15.47 -48.17 -10.54
C LYS A 112 14.73 -47.03 -9.84
N MET A 113 14.27 -47.25 -8.61
CA MET A 113 13.56 -46.23 -7.82
C MET A 113 14.43 -45.01 -7.53
N SER A 114 15.72 -45.23 -7.27
CA SER A 114 16.69 -44.16 -7.02
C SER A 114 16.94 -43.34 -8.29
N ILE A 115 17.09 -44.00 -9.45
CA ILE A 115 17.31 -43.32 -10.73
C ILE A 115 16.11 -42.44 -11.11
N GLU A 116 14.89 -42.95 -10.94
CA GLU A 116 13.65 -42.21 -11.26
C GLU A 116 13.53 -40.87 -10.49
N ARG A 117 14.04 -40.78 -9.26
CA ARG A 117 13.97 -39.56 -8.43
C ARG A 117 15.28 -38.76 -8.37
N SER A 118 16.39 -39.31 -8.86
CA SER A 118 17.72 -38.69 -8.79
C SER A 118 17.76 -37.31 -9.43
N ARG A 119 17.12 -37.14 -10.60
CA ARG A 119 17.08 -35.85 -11.32
C ARG A 119 16.39 -34.76 -10.49
N ASP A 120 15.22 -35.07 -9.93
CA ASP A 120 14.44 -34.12 -9.13
C ASP A 120 15.18 -33.77 -7.84
N TYR A 121 15.78 -34.76 -7.18
CA TYR A 121 16.63 -34.57 -6.01
C TYR A 121 17.81 -33.64 -6.30
N MET A 122 18.53 -33.85 -7.41
CA MET A 122 19.67 -33.01 -7.77
C MET A 122 19.25 -31.55 -8.04
N ASN A 123 18.07 -31.35 -8.64
CA ASN A 123 17.51 -30.01 -8.82
C ASN A 123 17.15 -29.36 -7.47
N ALA A 124 16.45 -30.08 -6.60
CA ALA A 124 16.05 -29.59 -5.27
C ALA A 124 17.27 -29.32 -4.37
N ARG A 125 18.33 -30.13 -4.44
CA ARG A 125 19.61 -29.91 -3.74
C ARG A 125 20.35 -28.67 -4.26
N ARG A 126 20.31 -28.40 -5.56
CA ARG A 126 20.89 -27.16 -6.11
C ARG A 126 20.16 -25.95 -5.53
N VAL A 127 18.83 -25.98 -5.60
CA VAL A 127 17.97 -24.88 -5.13
C VAL A 127 18.06 -24.71 -3.61
N SER A 128 18.25 -25.76 -2.81
CA SER A 128 18.41 -25.63 -1.36
C SER A 128 19.68 -24.87 -0.98
N LYS A 129 20.79 -25.08 -1.69
CA LYS A 129 22.02 -24.30 -1.51
C LYS A 129 21.88 -22.85 -1.93
N GLU A 130 21.17 -22.59 -3.04
CA GLU A 130 20.87 -21.22 -3.47
C GLU A 130 19.96 -20.50 -2.46
N LEU A 131 18.94 -21.18 -1.93
CA LEU A 131 18.00 -20.67 -0.92
C LEU A 131 18.72 -20.27 0.37
N GLU A 132 19.67 -21.09 0.83
CA GLU A 132 20.48 -20.81 2.01
C GLU A 132 21.23 -19.46 1.91
N VAL A 133 21.71 -19.13 0.70
CA VAL A 133 22.36 -17.84 0.44
C VAL A 133 21.37 -16.68 0.51
N GLN A 134 20.14 -16.85 0.02
CA GLN A 134 19.13 -15.78 0.05
C GLN A 134 18.60 -15.49 1.46
N ILE A 135 18.49 -16.52 2.30
CA ILE A 135 17.99 -16.38 3.67
C ILE A 135 19.08 -15.87 4.63
N ARG A 136 20.35 -15.91 4.22
CA ARG A 136 21.46 -15.43 5.05
C ARG A 136 21.29 -13.95 5.41
N GLY A 137 21.29 -13.66 6.71
CA GLY A 137 21.16 -12.30 7.25
C GLY A 137 19.73 -11.85 7.50
N ILE A 138 18.72 -12.63 7.08
CA ILE A 138 17.32 -12.36 7.40
C ILE A 138 17.03 -12.75 8.84
N ASN A 139 16.53 -11.81 9.65
CA ASN A 139 16.06 -12.09 10.99
C ASN A 139 14.60 -12.58 10.95
N ARG A 140 14.42 -13.90 11.08
CA ARG A 140 13.11 -14.57 11.03
C ARG A 140 12.34 -14.59 12.36
N ASN A 141 12.98 -14.13 13.44
CA ASN A 141 12.41 -14.10 14.79
C ASN A 141 12.17 -12.66 15.30
N ALA A 142 12.36 -11.67 14.43
CA ALA A 142 12.12 -10.28 14.77
C ALA A 142 10.62 -10.07 15.06
N PRO A 143 10.27 -9.37 16.17
CA PRO A 143 8.90 -8.93 16.39
C PRO A 143 8.45 -8.00 15.27
N SER A 144 7.22 -8.19 14.78
CA SER A 144 6.61 -7.27 13.82
C SER A 144 6.31 -5.94 14.50
N VAL A 145 7.00 -4.89 14.07
CA VAL A 145 6.81 -3.50 14.53
C VAL A 145 6.34 -2.61 13.38
N PRO A 146 5.56 -1.54 13.66
CA PRO A 146 5.23 -0.54 12.65
C PRO A 146 6.47 0.11 12.04
N PRO A 147 6.42 0.53 10.75
CA PRO A 147 7.59 1.10 10.09
C PRO A 147 8.10 2.33 10.83
N SER A 148 9.36 2.28 11.26
CA SER A 148 10.03 3.36 12.00
C SER A 148 11.01 4.17 11.13
N GLY A 149 11.34 3.64 9.95
CA GLY A 149 12.33 4.23 9.04
C GLY A 149 13.78 4.01 9.49
N GLY A 150 14.02 3.08 10.42
CA GLY A 150 15.37 2.75 10.88
C GLY A 150 16.23 2.09 9.79
N ASN A 151 17.53 2.40 9.75
CA ASN A 151 18.45 1.84 8.77
C ASN A 151 18.51 0.30 8.80
N ASP A 152 18.41 -0.30 9.99
CA ASP A 152 18.45 -1.77 10.12
C ASP A 152 17.14 -2.44 9.68
N GLU A 153 16.01 -1.76 9.89
CA GLU A 153 14.70 -2.17 9.37
C GLU A 153 14.72 -2.16 7.84
N GLN A 154 15.20 -1.07 7.24
CA GLN A 154 15.31 -0.93 5.79
C GLN A 154 16.18 -2.02 5.16
N LYS A 155 17.33 -2.34 5.77
CA LYS A 155 18.18 -3.47 5.34
C LYS A 155 17.43 -4.80 5.41
N GLN A 156 16.65 -5.05 6.47
CA GLN A 156 15.86 -6.27 6.58
C GLN A 156 14.77 -6.33 5.50
N VAL A 157 14.08 -5.23 5.22
CA VAL A 157 13.10 -5.12 4.12
C VAL A 157 13.75 -5.45 2.79
N GLU A 158 14.93 -4.90 2.50
CA GLU A 158 15.69 -5.19 1.26
C GLU A 158 16.06 -6.68 1.13
N LEU A 159 16.53 -7.31 2.21
CA LEU A 159 16.85 -8.73 2.22
C LEU A 159 15.61 -9.60 1.98
N TRP A 160 14.48 -9.28 2.62
CA TRP A 160 13.22 -9.97 2.37
C TRP A 160 12.73 -9.81 0.93
N GLN A 161 12.78 -8.59 0.38
CA GLN A 161 12.39 -8.34 -1.01
C GLN A 161 13.30 -9.08 -2.00
N LYS A 162 14.61 -9.15 -1.72
CA LYS A 162 15.55 -9.95 -2.51
C LYS A 162 15.18 -11.44 -2.49
N TYR A 163 14.85 -11.99 -1.33
CA TYR A 163 14.39 -13.38 -1.22
C TYR A 163 13.08 -13.62 -2.00
N ILE A 164 12.08 -12.74 -1.85
CA ILE A 164 10.80 -12.83 -2.56
C ILE A 164 11.01 -12.74 -4.08
N ALA A 165 11.86 -11.83 -4.55
CA ALA A 165 12.20 -11.68 -5.96
C ALA A 165 12.91 -12.93 -6.51
N TRP A 166 13.81 -13.52 -5.74
CA TRP A 166 14.47 -14.78 -6.09
C TRP A 166 13.46 -15.93 -6.19
N GLU A 167 12.51 -16.07 -5.26
CA GLU A 167 11.48 -17.12 -5.34
C GLU A 167 10.57 -16.92 -6.57
N LYS A 168 10.23 -15.65 -6.91
CA LYS A 168 9.49 -15.29 -8.13
C LYS A 168 10.24 -15.62 -9.42
N SER A 169 11.56 -15.66 -9.40
CA SER A 169 12.39 -16.03 -10.57
C SER A 169 12.30 -17.52 -10.94
N ASN A 170 11.54 -18.32 -10.17
CA ASN A 170 11.35 -19.75 -10.35
C ASN A 170 12.68 -20.55 -10.35
N PRO A 171 13.40 -20.59 -9.20
CA PRO A 171 14.69 -21.29 -9.11
C PRO A 171 14.61 -22.80 -9.41
N LEU A 172 13.44 -23.41 -9.12
CA LEU A 172 13.16 -24.81 -9.42
C LEU A 172 12.94 -25.08 -10.91
N ARG A 173 12.73 -24.04 -11.72
CA ARG A 173 12.41 -24.13 -13.15
C ARG A 173 11.24 -25.08 -13.41
N THR A 174 10.22 -25.02 -12.52
CA THR A 174 9.02 -25.83 -12.65
C THR A 174 8.03 -25.18 -13.62
N GLU A 175 7.33 -25.98 -14.41
CA GLU A 175 6.22 -25.52 -15.26
C GLU A 175 4.90 -25.41 -14.46
N ASP A 176 4.85 -26.03 -13.27
CA ASP A 176 3.72 -25.98 -12.35
C ASP A 176 3.62 -24.59 -11.70
N THR A 177 2.74 -23.76 -12.28
CA THR A 177 2.43 -22.42 -11.78
C THR A 177 1.84 -22.47 -10.36
N ALA A 178 1.08 -23.50 -9.99
CA ALA A 178 0.48 -23.60 -8.66
C ALA A 178 1.53 -23.91 -7.58
N LEU A 179 2.54 -24.71 -7.90
CA LEU A 179 3.70 -24.93 -7.03
C LEU A 179 4.51 -23.64 -6.86
N LEU A 180 4.85 -22.97 -7.97
CA LEU A 180 5.56 -21.68 -7.91
C LEU A 180 4.80 -20.67 -7.05
N THR A 181 3.49 -20.58 -7.24
CA THR A 181 2.63 -19.65 -6.50
C THR A 181 2.67 -19.94 -5.01
N ARG A 182 2.49 -21.21 -4.62
CA ARG A 182 2.55 -21.62 -3.21
C ARG A 182 3.89 -21.31 -2.56
N ARG A 183 5.00 -21.45 -3.29
CA ARG A 183 6.35 -21.14 -2.77
C ARG A 183 6.57 -19.64 -2.56
N VAL A 184 6.17 -18.81 -3.53
CA VAL A 184 6.28 -17.35 -3.40
C VAL A 184 5.37 -16.83 -2.29
N VAL A 185 4.13 -17.34 -2.20
CA VAL A 185 3.21 -16.98 -1.11
C VAL A 185 3.76 -17.45 0.23
N PHE A 186 4.40 -18.62 0.31
CA PHE A 186 5.08 -19.05 1.53
C PHE A 186 6.20 -18.08 1.94
N ALA A 187 7.03 -17.61 1.00
CA ALA A 187 8.06 -16.60 1.27
C ALA A 187 7.47 -15.29 1.81
N LEU A 188 6.35 -14.84 1.22
CA LEU A 188 5.61 -13.67 1.69
C LEU A 188 4.99 -13.88 3.07
N GLU A 189 4.42 -15.04 3.35
CA GLU A 189 3.86 -15.39 4.65
C GLU A 189 4.94 -15.42 5.74
N GLN A 190 6.15 -15.91 5.42
CA GLN A 190 7.32 -15.81 6.32
C GLN A 190 7.71 -14.35 6.59
N CYS A 191 7.73 -13.52 5.54
CA CYS A 191 8.02 -12.11 5.64
C CYS A 191 7.01 -11.37 6.53
N LEU A 192 5.72 -11.67 6.39
CA LEU A 192 4.62 -11.09 7.19
C LEU A 192 4.72 -11.41 8.69
N LEU A 193 5.46 -12.43 9.11
CA LEU A 193 5.72 -12.69 10.54
C LEU A 193 6.60 -11.59 11.16
N CYS A 194 7.55 -11.06 10.39
CA CYS A 194 8.54 -10.08 10.85
C CYS A 194 8.17 -8.64 10.44
N LEU A 195 7.53 -8.48 9.27
CA LEU A 195 7.20 -7.18 8.67
C LEU A 195 5.68 -7.04 8.46
N GLY A 196 4.88 -7.58 9.37
CA GLY A 196 3.43 -7.64 9.22
C GLY A 196 2.71 -6.28 9.29
N HIS A 197 3.36 -5.22 9.77
CA HIS A 197 2.81 -3.86 9.76
C HIS A 197 3.10 -3.09 8.46
N HIS A 198 3.79 -3.70 7.49
CA HIS A 198 4.06 -3.12 6.19
C HIS A 198 2.92 -3.44 5.22
N ALA A 199 2.11 -2.42 4.88
CA ALA A 199 0.92 -2.60 4.04
C ALA A 199 1.26 -3.03 2.61
N ASP A 200 2.42 -2.59 2.09
CA ASP A 200 2.97 -2.95 0.79
C ASP A 200 3.22 -4.46 0.65
N ILE A 201 3.64 -5.14 1.72
CA ILE A 201 3.90 -6.60 1.69
C ILE A 201 2.60 -7.39 1.58
N TRP A 202 1.57 -7.00 2.34
CA TRP A 202 0.22 -7.58 2.20
C TRP A 202 -0.35 -7.37 0.81
N TYR A 203 -0.23 -6.15 0.28
CA TYR A 203 -0.70 -5.82 -1.07
C TYR A 203 0.07 -6.62 -2.13
N GLN A 204 1.40 -6.70 -2.02
CA GLN A 204 2.26 -7.49 -2.92
C GLN A 204 1.87 -8.96 -2.94
N ALA A 205 1.50 -9.53 -1.78
CA ALA A 205 1.07 -10.91 -1.68
C ALA A 205 -0.27 -11.16 -2.39
N ALA A 206 -1.26 -10.29 -2.15
CA ALA A 206 -2.55 -10.39 -2.81
C ALA A 206 -2.45 -10.16 -4.33
N GLN A 207 -1.64 -9.18 -4.76
CA GLN A 207 -1.41 -8.90 -6.18
C GLN A 207 -0.74 -10.08 -6.90
N PHE A 208 0.22 -10.74 -6.25
CA PHE A 208 0.86 -11.92 -6.82
C PHE A 208 -0.10 -13.10 -6.94
N LEU A 209 -0.97 -13.32 -5.94
CA LEU A 209 -2.05 -14.31 -6.03
C LEU A 209 -3.01 -14.00 -7.19
N GLU A 210 -3.43 -12.74 -7.36
CA GLU A 210 -4.28 -12.33 -8.48
C GLU A 210 -3.60 -12.58 -9.84
N TYR A 211 -2.33 -12.22 -9.97
CA TYR A 211 -1.54 -12.49 -11.18
C TYR A 211 -1.51 -13.99 -11.49
N SER A 212 -1.22 -14.83 -10.49
CA SER A 212 -1.22 -16.28 -10.65
C SER A 212 -2.59 -16.85 -11.04
N CYS A 213 -3.70 -16.26 -10.56
CA CYS A 213 -5.04 -16.67 -10.95
C CYS A 213 -5.26 -16.51 -12.46
N LYS A 214 -4.85 -15.37 -13.02
CA LYS A 214 -4.98 -15.08 -14.46
C LYS A 214 -4.16 -16.06 -15.30
N VAL A 215 -2.90 -16.29 -14.92
CA VAL A 215 -2.02 -17.25 -15.60
C VAL A 215 -2.57 -18.69 -15.55
N LEU A 216 -3.12 -19.12 -14.41
CA LEU A 216 -3.71 -20.46 -14.28
C LEU A 216 -5.00 -20.61 -15.10
N GLN A 217 -5.80 -19.55 -15.18
CA GLN A 217 -7.00 -19.53 -16.01
C GLN A 217 -6.65 -19.66 -17.50
N GLU A 218 -5.60 -18.96 -17.98
CA GLU A 218 -5.09 -19.08 -19.34
C GLU A 218 -4.56 -20.50 -19.66
N LYS A 219 -3.92 -21.15 -18.68
CA LYS A 219 -3.46 -22.55 -18.79
C LYS A 219 -4.57 -23.59 -18.66
N GLY A 220 -5.82 -23.19 -18.38
CA GLY A 220 -6.97 -24.08 -18.25
C GLY A 220 -7.18 -24.71 -16.86
N ASP A 221 -6.37 -24.36 -15.84
CA ASP A 221 -6.55 -24.83 -14.47
C ASP A 221 -7.50 -23.91 -13.68
N VAL A 222 -8.79 -24.07 -13.96
CA VAL A 222 -9.86 -23.25 -13.38
C VAL A 222 -10.01 -23.50 -11.87
N ASN A 223 -9.74 -24.71 -11.39
CA ASN A 223 -9.91 -25.06 -9.98
C ASN A 223 -8.82 -24.40 -9.11
N ALA A 224 -7.55 -24.48 -9.52
CA ALA A 224 -6.48 -23.79 -8.81
C ALA A 224 -6.63 -22.26 -8.89
N SER A 225 -7.08 -21.74 -10.04
CA SER A 225 -7.35 -20.31 -10.21
C SER A 225 -8.42 -19.80 -9.22
N LYS A 226 -9.55 -20.50 -9.06
CA LYS A 226 -10.58 -20.14 -8.07
C LYS A 226 -10.05 -20.19 -6.64
N LEU A 227 -9.27 -21.21 -6.29
CA LEU A 227 -8.68 -21.34 -4.95
C LEU A 227 -7.77 -20.15 -4.61
N PHE A 228 -6.87 -19.77 -5.52
CA PHE A 228 -5.99 -18.62 -5.29
C PHE A 228 -6.74 -17.29 -5.29
N SER A 229 -7.85 -17.17 -6.01
CA SER A 229 -8.70 -15.97 -5.97
C SER A 229 -9.37 -15.80 -4.60
N GLU A 230 -9.80 -16.88 -3.97
CA GLU A 230 -10.30 -16.85 -2.60
C GLU A 230 -9.17 -16.59 -1.59
N GLU A 231 -7.99 -17.14 -1.81
CA GLU A 231 -6.83 -16.90 -0.96
C GLU A 231 -6.35 -15.44 -1.03
N ALA A 232 -6.42 -14.78 -2.19
CA ALA A 232 -6.12 -13.36 -2.35
C ALA A 232 -7.09 -12.48 -1.53
N ALA A 233 -8.39 -12.76 -1.59
CA ALA A 233 -9.38 -12.08 -0.75
C ALA A 233 -9.10 -12.32 0.75
N ASN A 234 -8.76 -13.55 1.13
CA ASN A 234 -8.40 -13.88 2.50
C ASN A 234 -7.12 -13.15 2.97
N MET A 235 -6.16 -12.91 2.07
CA MET A 235 -4.96 -12.12 2.38
C MET A 235 -5.33 -10.71 2.84
N PHE A 236 -6.22 -10.03 2.10
CA PHE A 236 -6.73 -8.72 2.48
C PHE A 236 -7.58 -8.73 3.75
N GLU A 237 -8.49 -9.71 3.87
CA GLU A 237 -9.33 -9.88 5.06
C GLU A 237 -8.48 -10.07 6.32
N ARG A 238 -7.41 -10.86 6.25
CA ARG A 238 -6.47 -11.03 7.36
C ARG A 238 -5.72 -9.76 7.68
N ALA A 239 -5.26 -9.02 6.67
CA ALA A 239 -4.51 -7.78 6.88
C ALA A 239 -5.36 -6.76 7.65
N THR A 240 -6.59 -6.55 7.20
CA THR A 240 -7.57 -5.62 7.79
C THR A 240 -8.18 -6.11 9.10
N SER A 241 -8.15 -7.41 9.39
CA SER A 241 -8.69 -7.97 10.64
C SER A 241 -7.67 -8.13 11.77
N THR A 242 -6.37 -8.10 11.49
CA THR A 242 -5.34 -8.50 12.47
C THR A 242 -4.41 -7.36 12.85
N LEU A 243 -3.42 -7.06 12.01
CA LEU A 243 -2.36 -6.07 12.32
C LEU A 243 -2.72 -4.67 11.84
N LEU A 244 -3.40 -4.55 10.70
CA LEU A 244 -3.59 -3.30 9.97
C LEU A 244 -5.07 -2.88 9.90
N THR A 245 -5.73 -2.91 11.06
CA THR A 245 -7.17 -2.65 11.19
C THR A 245 -7.60 -1.23 10.82
N LYS A 246 -6.69 -0.26 10.83
CA LYS A 246 -6.97 1.14 10.50
C LYS A 246 -6.31 1.61 9.20
N ASN A 247 -5.71 0.70 8.43
CA ASN A 247 -4.98 1.06 7.23
C ASN A 247 -5.93 1.21 6.03
N MET A 248 -6.29 2.45 5.67
CA MET A 248 -7.20 2.73 4.54
C MET A 248 -6.77 2.08 3.21
N LEU A 249 -5.46 2.05 2.92
CA LEU A 249 -4.94 1.56 1.65
C LEU A 249 -5.35 0.09 1.41
N LEU A 250 -5.23 -0.76 2.43
CA LEU A 250 -5.61 -2.17 2.33
C LEU A 250 -7.12 -2.36 2.25
N TYR A 251 -7.92 -1.51 2.90
CA TYR A 251 -9.38 -1.54 2.74
C TYR A 251 -9.79 -1.17 1.31
N PHE A 252 -9.16 -0.14 0.71
CA PHE A 252 -9.46 0.27 -0.67
C PHE A 252 -9.01 -0.79 -1.68
N ALA A 253 -7.79 -1.31 -1.52
CA ALA A 253 -7.31 -2.41 -2.36
C ALA A 253 -8.21 -3.65 -2.26
N TYR A 254 -8.70 -3.96 -1.06
CA TYR A 254 -9.62 -5.08 -0.86
C TYR A 254 -10.98 -4.84 -1.52
N ALA A 255 -11.53 -3.63 -1.36
CA ALA A 255 -12.78 -3.23 -2.00
C ALA A 255 -12.68 -3.30 -3.53
N ASP A 256 -11.62 -2.76 -4.12
CA ASP A 256 -11.37 -2.80 -5.56
C ASP A 256 -11.18 -4.25 -6.05
N TYR A 257 -10.54 -5.11 -5.25
CA TYR A 257 -10.38 -6.53 -5.56
C TYR A 257 -11.73 -7.27 -5.62
N GLU A 258 -12.63 -7.06 -4.64
CA GLU A 258 -13.96 -7.67 -4.66
C GLU A 258 -14.90 -7.03 -5.68
N GLU A 259 -14.72 -5.74 -6.02
CA GLU A 259 -15.39 -5.10 -7.16
C GLU A 259 -14.97 -5.76 -8.47
N GLY A 260 -13.68 -6.04 -8.67
CA GLY A 260 -13.17 -6.76 -9.84
C GLY A 260 -13.71 -8.19 -9.97
N ARG A 261 -14.12 -8.80 -8.85
CA ARG A 261 -14.81 -10.10 -8.80
C ARG A 261 -16.34 -9.99 -8.88
N VAL A 262 -16.87 -8.78 -9.07
CA VAL A 262 -18.30 -8.48 -9.17
C VAL A 262 -19.06 -8.86 -7.89
N LYS A 263 -18.40 -8.80 -6.72
CA LYS A 263 -19.00 -9.07 -5.41
C LYS A 263 -19.36 -7.78 -4.67
N TYR A 264 -20.26 -6.98 -5.25
CA TYR A 264 -20.60 -5.65 -4.75
C TYR A 264 -21.12 -5.63 -3.30
N ASP A 265 -21.88 -6.64 -2.87
CA ASP A 265 -22.33 -6.77 -1.48
C ASP A 265 -21.14 -6.85 -0.49
N ARG A 266 -20.05 -7.53 -0.89
CA ARG A 266 -18.83 -7.60 -0.08
C ARG A 266 -18.12 -6.25 -0.02
N VAL A 267 -18.09 -5.52 -1.13
CA VAL A 267 -17.50 -4.17 -1.17
C VAL A 267 -18.20 -3.24 -0.17
N HIS A 268 -19.53 -3.28 -0.10
CA HIS A 268 -20.28 -2.55 0.93
C HIS A 268 -19.89 -2.93 2.34
N GLN A 269 -19.75 -4.22 2.64
CA GLN A 269 -19.33 -4.70 3.96
C GLN A 269 -17.93 -4.21 4.33
N ILE A 270 -16.99 -4.19 3.37
CA ILE A 270 -15.61 -3.72 3.58
C ILE A 270 -15.60 -2.24 3.95
N TYR A 271 -16.27 -1.39 3.16
CA TYR A 271 -16.38 0.05 3.47
C TYR A 271 -17.12 0.30 4.79
N GLN A 272 -18.22 -0.42 5.03
CA GLN A 272 -18.98 -0.31 6.28
C GLN A 272 -18.10 -0.61 7.49
N ARG A 273 -17.38 -1.73 7.45
CA ARG A 273 -16.48 -2.16 8.52
C ARG A 273 -15.41 -1.11 8.83
N TYR A 274 -14.87 -0.43 7.81
CA TYR A 274 -13.93 0.65 8.03
C TYR A 274 -14.59 1.88 8.67
N LEU A 275 -15.77 2.26 8.20
CA LEU A 275 -16.51 3.43 8.70
C LEU A 275 -17.00 3.26 10.15
N ASP A 276 -17.23 2.02 10.59
CA ASP A 276 -17.64 1.69 11.96
C ASP A 276 -16.52 1.90 13.00
N ILE A 277 -15.26 2.00 12.56
CA ILE A 277 -14.12 2.31 13.43
C ILE A 277 -14.26 3.76 13.91
N GLN A 278 -14.26 3.99 15.22
CA GLN A 278 -14.59 5.31 15.78
C GLN A 278 -13.48 6.35 15.60
N ASP A 279 -12.22 5.94 15.74
CA ASP A 279 -11.05 6.82 15.84
C ASP A 279 -10.26 6.96 14.53
N VAL A 280 -10.98 7.03 13.41
CA VAL A 280 -10.42 7.29 12.09
C VAL A 280 -11.09 8.50 11.45
N ASP A 281 -10.41 9.13 10.50
CA ASP A 281 -11.01 10.12 9.61
C ASP A 281 -11.77 9.38 8.49
N PRO A 282 -13.12 9.36 8.48
CA PRO A 282 -13.87 8.59 7.48
C PRO A 282 -13.94 9.31 6.14
N THR A 283 -13.44 10.55 6.03
CA THR A 283 -13.67 11.41 4.85
C THR A 283 -13.17 10.76 3.56
N LEU A 284 -11.93 10.25 3.56
CA LEU A 284 -11.37 9.60 2.37
C LEU A 284 -12.10 8.28 2.07
N ALA A 285 -12.50 7.54 3.10
CA ALA A 285 -13.26 6.30 2.93
C ALA A 285 -14.64 6.58 2.30
N TYR A 286 -15.35 7.62 2.73
CA TYR A 286 -16.59 8.04 2.07
C TYR A 286 -16.39 8.50 0.63
N VAL A 287 -15.29 9.22 0.35
CA VAL A 287 -14.94 9.64 -1.02
C VAL A 287 -14.76 8.42 -1.93
N GLN A 288 -13.98 7.43 -1.50
CA GLN A 288 -13.77 6.21 -2.29
C GLN A 288 -15.03 5.36 -2.38
N TYR A 289 -15.78 5.22 -1.28
CA TYR A 289 -17.03 4.48 -1.26
C TYR A 289 -18.06 5.10 -2.21
N MET A 290 -18.18 6.43 -2.25
CA MET A 290 -19.06 7.14 -3.18
C MET A 290 -18.63 6.94 -4.65
N LYS A 291 -17.32 6.94 -4.93
CA LYS A 291 -16.78 6.65 -6.27
C LYS A 291 -17.13 5.22 -6.71
N PHE A 292 -16.97 4.23 -5.83
CA PHE A 292 -17.41 2.86 -6.06
C PHE A 292 -18.91 2.79 -6.35
N SER A 293 -19.76 3.31 -5.45
CA SER A 293 -21.22 3.24 -5.60
C SER A 293 -21.69 3.90 -6.89
N ARG A 294 -21.08 5.02 -7.31
CA ARG A 294 -21.39 5.62 -8.61
C ARG A 294 -20.94 4.75 -9.77
N ARG A 295 -19.75 4.15 -9.69
CA ARG A 295 -19.13 3.39 -10.78
C ARG A 295 -19.83 2.05 -11.02
N ALA A 296 -20.18 1.33 -9.96
CA ALA A 296 -20.78 0.00 -10.03
C ALA A 296 -22.32 0.05 -10.05
N GLU A 297 -22.96 0.98 -9.33
CA GLU A 297 -24.41 0.94 -9.05
C GLU A 297 -25.17 2.21 -9.49
N GLY A 298 -24.44 3.22 -9.99
CA GLY A 298 -24.99 4.46 -10.52
C GLY A 298 -25.27 5.55 -9.48
N ILE A 299 -25.85 6.65 -9.96
CA ILE A 299 -25.89 7.93 -9.22
C ILE A 299 -26.76 7.88 -7.96
N LYS A 300 -27.85 7.10 -7.95
CA LYS A 300 -28.74 6.99 -6.78
C LYS A 300 -28.01 6.38 -5.58
N SER A 301 -27.23 5.32 -5.80
CA SER A 301 -26.43 4.70 -4.74
C SER A 301 -25.37 5.66 -4.20
N ALA A 302 -24.67 6.37 -5.07
CA ALA A 302 -23.68 7.39 -4.67
C ALA A 302 -24.29 8.49 -3.78
N ARG A 303 -25.49 8.98 -4.12
CA ARG A 303 -26.22 9.97 -3.30
C ARG A 303 -26.60 9.43 -1.92
N ASN A 304 -26.92 8.14 -1.79
CA ASN A 304 -27.16 7.51 -0.50
C ASN A 304 -25.89 7.48 0.36
N VAL A 305 -24.74 7.15 -0.23
CA VAL A 305 -23.44 7.23 0.47
C VAL A 305 -23.14 8.66 0.89
N PHE A 306 -23.37 9.65 0.01
CA PHE A 306 -23.18 11.07 0.35
C PHE A 306 -24.10 11.51 1.50
N LYS A 307 -25.36 11.07 1.52
CA LYS A 307 -26.28 11.34 2.63
C LYS A 307 -25.70 10.84 3.95
N ARG A 308 -25.22 9.60 4.00
CA ARG A 308 -24.57 9.02 5.18
C ARG A 308 -23.32 9.81 5.60
N ALA A 309 -22.48 10.19 4.63
CA ALA A 309 -21.27 10.96 4.91
C ALA A 309 -21.57 12.34 5.53
N ARG A 310 -22.70 12.96 5.18
CA ARG A 310 -23.15 14.23 5.77
C ARG A 310 -23.64 14.09 7.20
N GLU A 311 -24.22 12.95 7.53
CA GLU A 311 -24.75 12.61 8.86
C GLU A 311 -23.62 12.22 9.82
N ASP A 312 -22.46 11.77 9.32
CA ASP A 312 -21.27 11.50 10.13
C ASP A 312 -20.57 12.82 10.53
N PRO A 313 -20.47 13.14 11.84
CA PRO A 313 -19.85 14.38 12.32
C PRO A 313 -18.33 14.44 12.06
N ARG A 314 -17.67 13.30 11.86
CA ARG A 314 -16.21 13.21 11.62
C ARG A 314 -15.83 13.59 10.19
N SER A 315 -16.80 13.58 9.27
CA SER A 315 -16.57 13.89 7.85
C SER A 315 -16.18 15.35 7.62
N LYS A 316 -15.08 15.55 6.91
CA LYS A 316 -14.55 16.85 6.49
C LYS A 316 -15.10 17.30 5.14
N TYR A 317 -14.73 18.51 4.73
CA TYR A 317 -15.23 19.17 3.53
C TYR A 317 -14.99 18.41 2.21
N HIS A 318 -13.93 17.59 2.13
CA HIS A 318 -13.54 16.90 0.90
C HIS A 318 -14.67 16.04 0.31
N VAL A 319 -15.56 15.49 1.14
CA VAL A 319 -16.69 14.68 0.64
C VAL A 319 -17.70 15.51 -0.14
N PHE A 320 -17.91 16.78 0.25
CA PHE A 320 -18.79 17.71 -0.47
C PHE A 320 -18.20 18.09 -1.83
N VAL A 321 -16.90 18.39 -1.86
CA VAL A 321 -16.18 18.67 -3.10
C VAL A 321 -16.27 17.48 -4.06
N CYS A 322 -15.98 16.27 -3.57
CA CYS A 322 -16.07 15.07 -4.39
C CYS A 322 -17.49 14.82 -4.89
N ALA A 323 -18.53 15.05 -4.08
CA ALA A 323 -19.92 14.85 -4.47
C ALA A 323 -20.36 15.85 -5.55
N ALA A 324 -20.01 17.14 -5.39
CA ALA A 324 -20.32 18.18 -6.36
C ALA A 324 -19.63 17.93 -7.70
N LEU A 325 -18.33 17.63 -7.69
CA LEU A 325 -17.57 17.31 -8.90
C LEU A 325 -18.07 16.01 -9.56
N MET A 326 -18.54 15.03 -8.78
CA MET A 326 -19.14 13.82 -9.32
C MET A 326 -20.42 14.11 -10.10
N GLU A 327 -21.32 14.93 -9.56
CA GLU A 327 -22.55 15.36 -10.26
C GLU A 327 -22.23 16.18 -11.52
N TYR A 328 -21.25 17.08 -11.43
CA TYR A 328 -20.82 17.88 -12.58
C TYR A 328 -20.18 17.03 -13.68
N TYR A 329 -19.17 16.22 -13.36
CA TYR A 329 -18.43 15.48 -14.39
C TYR A 329 -19.18 14.26 -14.92
N CYS A 330 -19.93 13.55 -14.08
CA CYS A 330 -20.61 12.32 -14.47
C CYS A 330 -22.05 12.58 -14.93
N SER A 331 -22.83 13.33 -14.16
CA SER A 331 -24.25 13.59 -14.45
C SER A 331 -24.48 14.83 -15.32
N LYS A 332 -23.43 15.65 -15.53
CA LYS A 332 -23.48 16.91 -16.28
C LYS A 332 -24.49 17.92 -15.70
N ASP A 333 -24.83 17.80 -14.42
CA ASP A 333 -25.79 18.65 -13.74
C ASP A 333 -25.08 19.75 -12.93
N LYS A 334 -24.96 20.93 -13.55
CA LYS A 334 -24.37 22.12 -12.92
C LYS A 334 -25.18 22.62 -11.72
N ASN A 335 -26.50 22.49 -11.79
CA ASN A 335 -27.40 23.02 -10.76
C ASN A 335 -27.27 22.21 -9.47
N ILE A 336 -27.19 20.88 -9.57
CA ILE A 336 -26.97 20.01 -8.40
C ILE A 336 -25.56 20.23 -7.84
N ALA A 337 -24.53 20.30 -8.69
CA ALA A 337 -23.17 20.56 -8.24
C ALA A 337 -23.07 21.90 -7.48
N PHE A 338 -23.66 22.97 -8.02
CA PHE A 338 -23.76 24.27 -7.36
C PHE A 338 -24.49 24.17 -6.01
N ARG A 339 -25.64 23.48 -5.95
CA ARG A 339 -26.37 23.27 -4.69
C ARG A 339 -25.56 22.51 -3.63
N ILE A 340 -24.74 21.54 -4.03
CA ILE A 340 -23.87 20.80 -3.11
C ILE A 340 -22.74 21.70 -2.58
N PHE A 341 -22.15 22.55 -3.43
CA PHE A 341 -21.17 23.53 -3.00
C PHE A 341 -21.79 24.59 -2.07
N GLU A 342 -22.97 25.13 -2.38
CA GLU A 342 -23.68 26.04 -1.47
C GLU A 342 -24.01 25.38 -0.12
N LEU A 343 -24.38 24.09 -0.13
CA LEU A 343 -24.64 23.34 1.09
C LEU A 343 -23.37 23.14 1.92
N GLY A 344 -22.24 22.81 1.30
CA GLY A 344 -20.97 22.65 2.00
C GLY A 344 -20.43 23.97 2.52
N LEU A 345 -20.63 25.08 1.79
CA LEU A 345 -20.20 26.42 2.20
C LEU A 345 -20.87 26.86 3.50
N LYS A 346 -22.14 26.47 3.74
CA LYS A 346 -22.81 26.73 5.02
C LYS A 346 -22.11 26.09 6.22
N LYS A 347 -21.43 24.96 6.03
CA LYS A 347 -20.75 24.20 7.10
C LYS A 347 -19.24 24.50 7.17
N PHE A 348 -18.61 24.79 6.04
CA PHE A 348 -17.15 24.91 5.91
C PHE A 348 -16.70 26.27 5.36
N SER A 349 -17.48 27.34 5.56
CA SER A 349 -17.14 28.70 5.12
C SER A 349 -15.81 29.23 5.66
N GLY A 350 -15.46 28.86 6.90
CA GLY A 350 -14.18 29.22 7.52
C GLY A 350 -12.99 28.36 7.10
N ASN A 351 -13.16 27.40 6.17
CA ASN A 351 -12.08 26.57 5.66
C ASN A 351 -11.59 27.09 4.29
N PRO A 352 -10.35 27.60 4.19
CA PRO A 352 -9.84 28.20 2.94
C PRO A 352 -9.66 27.18 1.83
N ASP A 353 -9.31 25.93 2.14
CA ASP A 353 -9.14 24.87 1.14
C ASP A 353 -10.48 24.51 0.49
N TYR A 354 -11.57 24.48 1.28
CA TYR A 354 -12.91 24.24 0.74
C TYR A 354 -13.37 25.35 -0.21
N VAL A 355 -13.22 26.61 0.23
CA VAL A 355 -13.55 27.80 -0.56
C VAL A 355 -12.75 27.79 -1.86
N SER A 356 -11.46 27.48 -1.78
CA SER A 356 -10.56 27.37 -2.93
C SER A 356 -11.09 26.37 -3.96
N CYS A 357 -11.50 25.17 -3.54
CA CYS A 357 -12.10 24.20 -4.44
C CYS A 357 -13.41 24.69 -5.07
N TYR A 358 -14.21 25.48 -4.35
CA TYR A 358 -15.46 26.03 -4.89
C TYR A 358 -15.20 27.14 -5.91
N ILE A 359 -14.25 28.03 -5.63
CA ILE A 359 -13.78 29.05 -6.58
C ILE A 359 -13.29 28.37 -7.86
N ASP A 360 -12.40 27.37 -7.73
CA ASP A 360 -11.86 26.65 -8.89
C ASP A 360 -13.00 26.06 -9.74
N TYR A 361 -14.02 25.47 -9.12
CA TYR A 361 -15.19 24.97 -9.85
C TYR A 361 -15.93 26.08 -10.64
N LEU A 362 -16.22 27.23 -10.02
CA LEU A 362 -16.93 28.32 -10.70
C LEU A 362 -16.09 28.98 -11.79
N SER A 363 -14.78 29.14 -11.56
CA SER A 363 -13.85 29.67 -12.56
C SER A 363 -13.80 28.80 -13.81
N HIS A 364 -13.78 27.46 -13.65
CA HIS A 364 -13.84 26.54 -14.80
C HIS A 364 -15.18 26.56 -15.55
N LEU A 365 -16.26 27.05 -14.94
CA LEU A 365 -17.54 27.25 -15.63
C LEU A 365 -17.57 28.53 -16.47
N ASN A 366 -16.54 29.38 -16.37
CA ASN A 366 -16.48 30.70 -16.99
C ASN A 366 -17.67 31.59 -16.57
N GLU A 367 -18.12 31.45 -15.33
CA GLU A 367 -19.19 32.27 -14.73
C GLU A 367 -18.58 33.41 -13.91
N ASP A 368 -18.06 34.42 -14.59
CA ASP A 368 -17.31 35.54 -13.99
C ASP A 368 -18.10 36.27 -12.90
N ASN A 369 -19.37 36.54 -13.16
CA ASN A 369 -20.23 37.22 -12.19
C ASN A 369 -20.43 36.39 -10.93
N ASN A 370 -20.68 35.08 -11.07
CA ASN A 370 -20.89 34.19 -9.93
C ASN A 370 -19.60 33.97 -9.13
N THR A 371 -18.47 33.87 -9.82
CA THR A 371 -17.14 33.75 -9.19
C THR A 371 -16.82 35.00 -8.38
N ARG A 372 -17.05 36.20 -8.94
CA ARG A 372 -16.88 37.48 -8.23
C ARG A 372 -17.79 37.60 -7.01
N VAL A 373 -19.07 37.23 -7.15
CA VAL A 373 -20.03 37.21 -6.04
C VAL A 373 -19.58 36.24 -4.94
N LEU A 374 -19.02 35.08 -5.29
CA LEU A 374 -18.48 34.14 -4.32
C LEU A 374 -17.30 34.73 -3.54
N PHE A 375 -16.32 35.34 -4.23
CA PHE A 375 -15.19 36.03 -3.59
C PHE A 375 -15.68 37.07 -2.59
N GLU A 376 -16.58 37.96 -3.01
CA GLU A 376 -17.11 39.01 -2.15
C GLU A 376 -17.85 38.45 -0.94
N ARG A 377 -18.68 37.44 -1.13
CA ARG A 377 -19.44 36.81 -0.05
C ARG A 377 -18.51 36.17 0.98
N VAL A 378 -17.50 35.44 0.53
CA VAL A 378 -16.58 34.73 1.43
C VAL A 378 -15.72 35.70 2.21
N LEU A 379 -15.11 36.69 1.53
CA LEU A 379 -14.23 37.67 2.16
C LEU A 379 -14.98 38.68 3.06
N SER A 380 -16.25 38.96 2.77
CA SER A 380 -17.08 39.88 3.58
C SER A 380 -17.84 39.19 4.72
N SER A 381 -17.96 37.85 4.70
CA SER A 381 -18.72 37.09 5.70
C SER A 381 -18.12 37.10 7.11
N GLY A 382 -16.84 37.48 7.26
CA GLY A 382 -16.11 37.42 8.53
C GLY A 382 -15.87 35.99 9.05
N SER A 383 -16.18 34.96 8.27
CA SER A 383 -16.03 33.55 8.68
C SER A 383 -14.60 33.00 8.52
N LEU A 384 -13.76 33.68 7.73
CA LEU A 384 -12.35 33.37 7.54
C LEU A 384 -11.48 34.25 8.43
N GLU A 385 -10.55 33.61 9.13
CA GLU A 385 -9.49 34.31 9.86
C GLU A 385 -8.56 35.06 8.90
N ASN A 386 -8.11 36.26 9.26
CA ASN A 386 -7.32 37.14 8.37
C ASN A 386 -6.12 36.41 7.75
N ALA A 387 -5.36 35.65 8.55
CA ALA A 387 -4.21 34.89 8.07
C ALA A 387 -4.58 33.83 7.01
N LYS A 388 -5.74 33.17 7.17
CA LYS A 388 -6.23 32.12 6.24
C LYS A 388 -6.92 32.71 5.02
N SER A 389 -7.33 33.97 5.07
CA SER A 389 -7.98 34.66 3.95
C SER A 389 -6.99 35.12 2.87
N VAL A 390 -5.69 35.18 3.18
CA VAL A 390 -4.66 35.71 2.26
C VAL A 390 -4.62 34.92 0.95
N ASP A 391 -4.73 33.60 1.01
CA ASP A 391 -4.74 32.77 -0.20
C ASP A 391 -5.96 33.04 -1.08
N ILE A 392 -7.11 33.32 -0.46
CA ILE A 392 -8.33 33.68 -1.18
C ILE A 392 -8.19 35.06 -1.81
N TRP A 393 -7.57 36.02 -1.12
CA TRP A 393 -7.26 37.34 -1.69
C TRP A 393 -6.31 37.26 -2.88
N ASN A 394 -5.29 36.40 -2.81
CA ASN A 394 -4.34 36.19 -3.92
C ASN A 394 -5.06 35.62 -5.14
N ARG A 395 -5.94 34.62 -4.94
CA ARG A 395 -6.78 34.08 -6.02
C ARG A 395 -7.76 35.10 -6.57
N PHE A 396 -8.27 36.02 -5.74
CA PHE A 396 -9.16 37.08 -6.20
C PHE A 396 -8.40 38.08 -7.08
N LEU A 397 -7.17 38.44 -6.73
CA LEU A 397 -6.31 39.27 -7.57
C LEU A 397 -5.97 38.59 -8.90
N GLU A 398 -5.62 37.30 -8.89
CA GLU A 398 -5.37 36.54 -10.11
C GLU A 398 -6.60 36.51 -11.03
N PHE A 399 -7.78 36.28 -10.44
CA PHE A 399 -9.05 36.33 -11.16
C PHE A 399 -9.31 37.70 -11.80
N GLU A 400 -9.23 38.80 -11.04
CA GLU A 400 -9.43 40.15 -11.58
C GLU A 400 -8.34 40.54 -12.59
N SER A 401 -7.12 40.01 -12.46
CA SER A 401 -6.06 40.24 -13.45
C SER A 401 -6.35 39.56 -14.79
N ASN A 402 -7.05 38.42 -14.78
CA ASN A 402 -7.34 37.66 -16.00
C ASN A 402 -8.57 38.18 -16.74
N ILE A 403 -9.61 38.60 -16.02
CA ILE A 403 -10.92 38.95 -16.61
C ILE A 403 -11.39 40.39 -16.33
N GLY A 404 -10.79 41.05 -15.35
CA GLY A 404 -11.19 42.38 -14.89
C GLY A 404 -10.48 43.52 -15.61
N ASP A 405 -10.56 44.71 -15.03
CA ASP A 405 -9.85 45.89 -15.49
C ASP A 405 -8.85 46.38 -14.43
N LEU A 406 -7.94 47.28 -14.82
CA LEU A 406 -6.94 47.81 -13.91
C LEU A 406 -7.58 48.44 -12.65
N GLN A 407 -8.77 49.02 -12.78
CA GLN A 407 -9.47 49.63 -11.66
C GLN A 407 -10.00 48.60 -10.66
N SER A 408 -10.51 47.45 -11.12
CA SER A 408 -10.97 46.37 -10.25
C SER A 408 -9.79 45.77 -9.48
N ILE A 409 -8.66 45.55 -10.15
CA ILE A 409 -7.42 45.06 -9.53
C ILE A 409 -6.98 46.00 -8.40
N VAL A 410 -6.87 47.30 -8.65
CA VAL A 410 -6.44 48.29 -7.64
C VAL A 410 -7.41 48.36 -6.45
N LYS A 411 -8.71 48.16 -6.68
CA LYS A 411 -9.71 48.09 -5.58
C LYS A 411 -9.50 46.86 -4.69
N VAL A 412 -9.25 45.70 -5.30
CA VAL A 412 -8.97 44.45 -4.57
C VAL A 412 -7.62 44.56 -3.85
N GLU A 413 -6.59 45.12 -4.47
CA GLU A 413 -5.28 45.36 -3.86
C GLU A 413 -5.40 46.22 -2.60
N ARG A 414 -6.16 47.32 -2.66
CA ARG A 414 -6.37 48.21 -1.51
C ARG A 414 -7.03 47.46 -0.33
N ARG A 415 -8.09 46.69 -0.59
CA ARG A 415 -8.77 45.90 0.44
C ARG A 415 -7.89 44.78 1.00
N ARG A 416 -7.13 44.10 0.15
CA ARG A 416 -6.15 43.10 0.55
C ARG A 416 -5.08 43.73 1.46
N ALA A 417 -4.55 44.89 1.10
CA ALA A 417 -3.56 45.61 1.91
C ALA A 417 -4.10 45.98 3.30
N GLU A 418 -5.35 46.40 3.43
CA GLU A 418 -5.98 46.65 4.74
C GLU A 418 -6.06 45.40 5.65
N VAL A 419 -6.20 44.21 5.06
CA VAL A 419 -6.18 42.93 5.79
C VAL A 419 -4.74 42.52 6.11
N LEU A 420 -3.83 42.65 5.15
CA LEU A 420 -2.42 42.30 5.32
C LEU A 420 -1.70 43.21 6.33
N ASN A 421 -2.02 44.49 6.40
CA ASN A 421 -1.47 45.42 7.39
C ASN A 421 -1.85 45.06 8.84
N LYS A 422 -2.85 44.19 9.04
CA LYS A 422 -3.20 43.65 10.36
C LYS A 422 -2.37 42.41 10.72
N ILE A 423 -1.53 41.93 9.80
CA ILE A 423 -0.66 40.76 9.95
C ILE A 423 0.78 41.29 10.05
N LYS A 424 1.45 41.04 11.16
CA LYS A 424 2.78 41.60 11.47
C LYS A 424 3.83 41.27 10.41
N GLU A 425 3.73 40.10 9.81
CA GLU A 425 4.68 39.59 8.84
C GLU A 425 4.61 40.31 7.47
N PHE A 426 3.51 41.02 7.20
CA PHE A 426 3.32 41.79 5.97
C PHE A 426 3.55 43.30 6.15
N GLU A 427 3.77 43.77 7.38
CA GLU A 427 4.01 45.17 7.69
C GLU A 427 5.33 45.66 7.06
N GLY A 428 5.26 46.73 6.25
CA GLY A 428 6.43 47.29 5.55
C GLY A 428 6.90 46.52 4.31
N ARG A 429 6.17 45.50 3.86
CA ARG A 429 6.54 44.64 2.71
C ARG A 429 5.68 44.87 1.46
N GLU A 430 5.40 46.13 1.15
CA GLU A 430 4.51 46.52 0.04
C GLU A 430 5.07 46.09 -1.33
N THR A 431 6.38 46.22 -1.55
CA THR A 431 7.04 45.79 -2.80
C THR A 431 6.99 44.27 -2.99
N ALA A 432 7.11 43.49 -1.92
CA ALA A 432 6.96 42.03 -1.98
C ALA A 432 5.54 41.62 -2.38
N GLN A 433 4.52 42.35 -1.91
CA GLN A 433 3.12 42.09 -2.28
C GLN A 433 2.82 42.40 -3.75
N LEU A 434 3.57 43.32 -4.36
CA LEU A 434 3.43 43.69 -5.78
C LEU A 434 3.93 42.59 -6.71
N VAL A 435 4.87 41.75 -6.27
CA VAL A 435 5.39 40.61 -7.05
C VAL A 435 4.25 39.66 -7.44
N ASP A 436 3.29 39.41 -6.52
CA ASP A 436 2.16 38.50 -6.73
C ASP A 436 1.23 38.92 -7.88
N ARG A 437 1.24 40.20 -8.24
CA ARG A 437 0.44 40.74 -9.34
C ARG A 437 0.99 40.34 -10.72
N TYR A 438 2.31 40.29 -10.85
CA TYR A 438 2.98 40.08 -12.13
C TYR A 438 3.53 38.67 -12.29
N ARG A 439 3.58 37.89 -11.22
CA ARG A 439 4.01 36.50 -11.29
C ARG A 439 3.04 35.69 -12.16
N PHE A 440 3.58 34.73 -12.89
CA PHE A 440 2.79 33.76 -13.64
C PHE A 440 3.47 32.41 -13.56
N LEU A 441 2.77 31.41 -13.01
CA LEU A 441 3.34 30.08 -12.74
C LEU A 441 4.65 30.18 -11.94
N ASP A 442 5.78 29.82 -12.55
CA ASP A 442 7.14 29.84 -12.01
C ASP A 442 7.95 31.07 -12.45
N LEU A 443 7.34 32.01 -13.17
CA LEU A 443 7.98 33.25 -13.62
C LEU A 443 7.78 34.39 -12.61
N TYR A 444 8.87 35.07 -12.28
CA TYR A 444 8.90 36.20 -11.35
C TYR A 444 9.47 37.46 -12.02
N PRO A 445 8.97 38.65 -11.66
CA PRO A 445 9.48 39.92 -12.16
C PRO A 445 10.84 40.32 -11.56
N CYS A 446 11.40 39.53 -10.62
CA CYS A 446 12.68 39.78 -9.97
C CYS A 446 13.50 38.49 -9.84
N THR A 447 14.82 38.63 -9.73
CA THR A 447 15.75 37.52 -9.48
C THR A 447 15.62 36.97 -8.06
N GLY A 448 16.06 35.73 -7.81
CA GLY A 448 16.03 35.12 -6.46
C GLY A 448 16.64 36.00 -5.35
N PRO A 449 17.82 36.60 -5.53
CA PRO A 449 18.42 37.51 -4.56
C PRO A 449 17.60 38.79 -4.32
N GLU A 450 16.99 39.36 -5.36
CA GLU A 450 16.11 40.54 -5.24
C GLU A 450 14.81 40.20 -4.50
N LEU A 451 14.23 39.03 -4.77
CA LEU A 451 13.05 38.55 -4.04
C LEU A 451 13.36 38.33 -2.55
N LYS A 452 14.57 37.84 -2.23
CA LYS A 452 15.03 37.68 -0.85
C LYS A 452 15.24 39.04 -0.17
N SER A 453 15.79 40.03 -0.88
CA SER A 453 16.07 41.36 -0.31
C SER A 453 14.82 42.18 -0.03
N ILE A 454 13.78 42.07 -0.87
CA ILE A 454 12.47 42.71 -0.62
C ILE A 454 11.61 41.93 0.39
N GLY A 455 12.10 40.81 0.92
CA GLY A 455 11.40 40.01 1.92
C GLY A 455 10.24 39.18 1.37
N TYR A 456 10.27 38.80 0.09
CA TYR A 456 9.23 37.96 -0.52
C TYR A 456 9.22 36.55 0.08
N THR A 457 10.36 36.01 0.50
CA THR A 457 10.47 34.69 1.15
C THR A 457 9.57 34.51 2.36
N ASP A 458 9.53 35.48 3.26
CA ASP A 458 8.79 35.35 4.52
C ASP A 458 7.29 35.52 4.27
N VAL A 459 6.93 36.28 3.23
CA VAL A 459 5.55 36.46 2.75
C VAL A 459 5.02 35.16 2.13
N ILE A 460 5.81 34.51 1.28
CA ILE A 460 5.45 33.24 0.63
C ILE A 460 5.32 32.08 1.63
N THR A 461 5.90 32.18 2.83
CA THR A 461 5.76 31.12 3.83
C THR A 461 4.36 31.11 4.47
N ILE A 462 3.68 32.27 4.41
CA ILE A 462 2.34 32.49 4.99
C ILE A 462 1.25 32.38 3.93
N THR A 463 1.52 32.81 2.70
CA THR A 463 0.67 32.51 1.55
C THR A 463 0.94 31.07 1.11
N GLY A 464 -0.06 30.24 0.84
CA GLY A 464 0.10 28.83 0.47
C GLY A 464 1.04 28.54 -0.72
N ALA A 465 1.57 29.57 -1.40
CA ALA A 465 2.65 29.49 -2.37
C ALA A 465 3.97 28.89 -1.82
N GLY A 466 4.21 28.94 -0.50
CA GLY A 466 5.36 28.30 0.16
C GLY A 466 5.34 26.77 0.15
N ARG A 467 4.22 26.16 -0.27
CA ARG A 467 4.10 24.71 -0.47
C ARG A 467 4.77 24.22 -1.76
N ASN A 468 5.19 25.11 -2.66
CA ASN A 468 5.92 24.73 -3.87
C ASN A 468 7.41 24.54 -3.58
N HIS A 469 7.86 23.29 -3.49
CA HIS A 469 9.28 22.92 -3.31
C HIS A 469 10.22 23.56 -4.34
N ILE A 470 9.75 23.77 -5.57
CA ILE A 470 10.49 24.42 -6.66
C ILE A 470 10.81 25.89 -6.33
N LEU A 471 9.90 26.57 -5.66
CA LEU A 471 9.99 27.98 -5.30
C LEU A 471 11.05 28.19 -4.21
N GLN A 472 11.12 27.27 -3.24
CA GLN A 472 12.20 27.25 -2.24
C GLN A 472 13.57 26.94 -2.86
N GLN A 473 13.64 26.10 -3.90
CA GLN A 473 14.89 25.83 -4.60
C GLN A 473 15.37 27.03 -5.44
N PHE A 474 14.47 27.74 -6.12
CA PHE A 474 14.80 28.92 -6.92
C PHE A 474 15.30 30.11 -6.07
N ILE A 475 14.73 30.31 -4.88
CA ILE A 475 15.16 31.40 -3.99
C ILE A 475 16.45 31.03 -3.24
N ASN A 476 16.67 29.74 -2.96
CA ASN A 476 17.87 29.25 -2.28
C ASN A 476 18.99 28.83 -3.22
N SER A 477 18.83 28.94 -4.55
CA SER A 477 19.94 28.74 -5.47
C SER A 477 20.90 29.92 -5.33
N ASP A 478 21.90 29.77 -4.47
CA ASP A 478 23.05 30.67 -4.40
C ASP A 478 23.77 30.59 -5.75
N VAL A 479 23.48 31.53 -6.64
CA VAL A 479 24.37 31.80 -7.77
C VAL A 479 25.62 32.41 -7.17
N ASP A 480 26.61 31.55 -6.90
CA ASP A 480 27.97 31.89 -6.48
C ASP A 480 28.66 32.69 -7.60
N SER A 481 28.22 33.93 -7.75
CA SER A 481 28.79 34.92 -8.65
C SER A 481 29.66 35.83 -7.80
N GLY A 482 30.98 35.63 -7.93
CA GLY A 482 31.98 36.29 -7.10
C GLY A 482 31.78 37.81 -6.99
N THR A 483 32.12 38.33 -5.81
CA THR A 483 32.20 39.75 -5.40
C THR A 483 31.52 40.76 -6.33
N PRO A 484 30.46 41.47 -5.88
CA PRO A 484 29.77 42.46 -6.68
C PRO A 484 30.76 43.47 -7.28
N LYS A 485 30.83 43.53 -8.61
CA LYS A 485 31.59 44.56 -9.33
C LYS A 485 30.63 45.74 -9.60
N PRO A 486 31.04 46.98 -9.34
CA PRO A 486 30.22 48.14 -9.68
C PRO A 486 29.94 48.18 -11.19
N ASP A 487 28.69 48.46 -11.56
CA ASP A 487 28.31 48.68 -12.95
C ASP A 487 28.90 50.01 -13.44
N VAL A 488 29.98 49.91 -14.22
CA VAL A 488 30.67 51.05 -14.80
C VAL A 488 30.04 51.51 -16.13
N ALA A 489 28.98 50.85 -16.63
CA ALA A 489 28.36 51.21 -17.90
C ALA A 489 27.72 52.61 -17.89
N GLN A 490 27.32 53.09 -16.71
CA GLN A 490 26.76 54.43 -16.52
C GLN A 490 27.76 55.45 -15.96
N MET A 491 29.04 55.07 -15.79
CA MET A 491 30.05 56.03 -15.33
C MET A 491 30.46 56.96 -16.47
N ILE A 492 30.18 58.26 -16.27
CA ILE A 492 30.62 59.31 -17.17
C ILE A 492 32.14 59.47 -16.99
N PRO A 493 32.96 59.46 -18.07
CA PRO A 493 34.40 59.62 -17.95
C PRO A 493 34.75 60.93 -17.25
N TYR A 494 35.58 60.85 -16.21
CA TYR A 494 36.14 62.03 -15.56
C TYR A 494 36.97 62.81 -16.59
N LYS A 495 36.49 64.01 -16.95
CA LYS A 495 37.25 64.97 -17.76
C LYS A 495 38.01 65.89 -16.80
N PRO A 496 39.36 65.84 -16.79
CA PRO A 496 40.18 66.69 -15.92
C PRO A 496 40.06 68.18 -16.23
#